data_AF-A0A1Y2B9T2-F1
#
_entry.id   AF-A0A1Y2B9T2-F1
#
_cell.length_a   1.000
_cell.length_b   1.000
_cell.length_c   1.000
_cell.angle_alpha   90.00
_cell.angle_beta   90.00
_cell.angle_gamma   90.00
#
_symmetry.space_group_name_H-M   'P 1'
#
loop_
_entity.id
_entity.type
_entity.pdbx_description
1 polymer ?
#
loop_
_entity_poly.entity_id
_entity_poly.type
_entity_poly.pdbx_seq_one_letter_code
_entity_poly.pdbx_strand_id
1 'polypeptide(L)'
;MTLGERNNRIALLAKRQNRPSVQNKRKVDDGDESLSVDQAARVLRAIEISRPSSSYNLRIDTQPERAKNKKKKAHIAPLRGRVVLPVDFRPTADKILVFALPGSADFRIAQAAGVDYVGGAEMFQQLIDGEIEPDKVLSSTNMIGPVTSTLARFLGPKGLMPTARRGLVGEGEMLANIIREAKGGLDWRANDDGRIDMIIGRVNISINLLLLSDIG
;
A
#
# COMPACT_ATOMS: atom_id res chain seq x y z
N MET A 1 -48.22 24.15 -5.78
CA MET A 1 -46.92 24.68 -6.26
C MET A 1 -47.19 25.55 -7.47
N THR A 2 -47.01 26.86 -7.33
CA THR A 2 -47.33 27.83 -8.38
C THR A 2 -46.28 27.77 -9.50
N LEU A 3 -46.63 28.24 -10.71
CA LEU A 3 -45.72 28.23 -11.87
C LEU A 3 -44.39 28.96 -11.56
N GLY A 4 -44.44 30.01 -10.74
CA GLY A 4 -43.26 30.75 -10.27
C GLY A 4 -42.32 29.94 -9.36
N GLU A 5 -42.86 29.07 -8.51
CA GLU A 5 -42.05 28.21 -7.62
C GLU A 5 -41.33 27.10 -8.39
N ARG A 6 -41.96 26.57 -9.44
CA ARG A 6 -41.35 25.57 -10.34
C ARG A 6 -40.21 26.18 -11.16
N ASN A 7 -40.39 27.38 -11.68
CA ASN A 7 -39.36 28.07 -12.46
C ASN A 7 -38.14 28.43 -11.62
N ASN A 8 -38.34 28.84 -10.36
CA ASN A 8 -37.23 29.08 -9.43
C ASN A 8 -36.48 27.79 -9.06
N ARG A 9 -37.18 26.66 -8.89
CA ARG A 9 -36.53 25.37 -8.60
C ARG A 9 -35.70 24.84 -9.76
N ILE A 10 -36.19 24.99 -11.00
CA ILE A 10 -35.44 24.60 -12.21
C ILE A 10 -34.21 25.49 -12.40
N ALA A 11 -34.33 26.80 -12.18
CA ALA A 11 -33.19 27.72 -12.23
C ALA A 11 -32.12 27.40 -11.16
N LEU A 12 -32.54 26.96 -9.96
CA LEU A 12 -31.63 26.59 -8.87
C LEU A 12 -30.93 25.24 -9.12
N LEU A 13 -31.62 24.30 -9.78
CA LEU A 13 -31.05 23.02 -10.22
C LEU A 13 -30.06 23.21 -11.38
N ALA A 14 -30.36 24.12 -12.33
CA ALA A 14 -29.46 24.48 -13.43
C ALA A 14 -28.19 25.18 -12.93
N LYS A 15 -28.30 26.08 -11.92
CA LYS A 15 -27.14 26.69 -11.25
C LYS A 15 -26.30 25.69 -10.44
N ARG A 16 -26.87 24.55 -10.05
CA ARG A 16 -26.16 23.46 -9.36
C ARG A 16 -25.37 22.57 -10.32
N GLN A 17 -25.89 22.34 -11.53
CA GLN A 17 -25.20 21.54 -12.56
C GLN A 17 -24.10 22.31 -13.29
N ASN A 18 -24.18 23.66 -13.34
CA ASN A 18 -23.23 24.51 -14.05
C ASN A 18 -22.26 25.27 -13.13
N ARG A 19 -21.87 24.67 -11.99
CA ARG A 19 -20.71 25.17 -11.25
C ARG A 19 -19.48 24.85 -12.08
N PRO A 20 -18.70 25.84 -12.55
CA PRO A 20 -17.38 25.53 -13.09
C PRO A 20 -16.65 24.73 -12.02
N SER A 21 -16.08 23.60 -12.42
CA SER A 21 -15.16 22.86 -11.57
C SER A 21 -14.16 23.87 -11.05
N VAL A 22 -14.24 24.17 -9.77
CA VAL A 22 -13.23 24.98 -9.09
C VAL A 22 -12.01 24.07 -9.08
N GLN A 23 -11.28 24.07 -10.19
CA GLN A 23 -9.87 23.74 -10.21
C GLN A 23 -9.21 24.82 -9.35
N ASN A 24 -9.32 24.66 -8.05
CA ASN A 24 -8.36 25.22 -7.12
C ASN A 24 -7.06 24.46 -7.40
N LYS A 25 -6.41 24.78 -8.53
CA LYS A 25 -4.96 24.77 -8.62
C LYS A 25 -4.52 25.77 -7.58
N ARG A 26 -4.41 25.32 -6.32
CA ARG A 26 -3.54 25.98 -5.36
C ARG A 26 -2.22 26.09 -6.10
N LYS A 27 -1.77 27.31 -6.40
CA LYS A 27 -0.37 27.56 -6.71
C LYS A 27 0.38 26.91 -5.55
N VAL A 28 0.96 25.76 -5.82
CA VAL A 28 2.06 25.27 -4.99
C VAL A 28 3.09 26.38 -5.15
N ASP A 29 3.56 26.90 -4.02
CA ASP A 29 4.61 27.90 -4.00
C ASP A 29 5.87 27.19 -4.51
N ASP A 30 6.05 27.20 -5.83
CA ASP A 30 7.23 26.66 -6.48
C ASP A 30 8.39 27.55 -6.04
N GLY A 31 9.06 27.14 -4.95
CA GLY A 31 10.41 27.65 -4.70
C GLY A 31 11.23 27.46 -5.97
N ASP A 32 12.17 28.37 -6.23
CA ASP A 32 12.94 28.55 -7.48
C ASP A 32 13.71 27.29 -7.98
N GLU A 33 13.60 26.16 -7.25
CA GLU A 33 14.30 24.89 -7.49
C GLU A 33 13.36 23.68 -7.71
N SER A 34 12.03 23.87 -7.82
CA SER A 34 11.12 22.75 -8.07
C SER A 34 11.33 22.15 -9.47
N LEU A 35 11.67 20.86 -9.54
CA LEU A 35 11.84 20.12 -10.79
C LEU A 35 10.64 19.23 -11.08
N SER A 36 10.38 18.96 -12.37
CA SER A 36 9.47 17.88 -12.73
C SER A 36 10.03 16.53 -12.29
N VAL A 37 9.17 15.51 -12.09
CA VAL A 37 9.63 14.16 -11.69
C VAL A 37 10.62 13.58 -12.70
N ASP A 38 10.42 13.84 -14.00
CA ASP A 38 11.35 13.44 -15.06
C ASP A 38 12.71 14.14 -14.93
N GLN A 39 12.73 15.45 -14.75
CA GLN A 39 13.96 16.22 -14.58
C GLN A 39 14.70 15.79 -13.31
N ALA A 40 13.99 15.63 -12.19
CA ALA A 40 14.55 15.18 -10.93
C ALA A 40 15.17 13.77 -11.09
N ALA A 41 14.48 12.83 -11.73
CA ALA A 41 15.00 11.49 -11.98
C ALA A 41 16.29 11.50 -12.82
N ARG A 42 16.37 12.34 -13.86
CA ARG A 42 17.57 12.50 -14.69
C ARG A 42 18.76 13.05 -13.89
N VAL A 43 18.53 14.11 -13.11
CA VAL A 43 19.58 14.74 -12.28
C VAL A 43 20.10 13.76 -11.24
N LEU A 44 19.19 13.09 -10.51
CA LEU A 44 19.57 12.11 -9.49
C LEU A 44 20.36 10.94 -10.08
N ARG A 45 19.95 10.44 -11.25
CA ARG A 45 20.70 9.39 -11.95
C ARG A 45 22.09 9.84 -12.40
N ALA A 46 22.25 11.08 -12.86
CA ALA A 46 23.55 11.62 -13.26
C ALA A 46 24.50 11.78 -12.06
N ILE A 47 23.97 12.08 -10.88
CA ILE A 47 24.76 12.18 -9.63
C ILE A 47 25.17 10.78 -9.13
N GLU A 48 24.24 9.82 -9.16
CA GLU A 48 24.40 8.48 -8.57
C GLU A 48 24.99 7.43 -9.54
N ILE A 49 25.76 7.83 -10.55
CA ILE A 49 26.35 6.91 -11.55
C ILE A 49 27.19 5.81 -10.90
N SER A 50 27.93 6.15 -9.84
CA SER A 50 28.78 5.19 -9.11
C SER A 50 28.00 4.26 -8.18
N ARG A 51 26.70 4.50 -7.98
CA ARG A 51 25.84 3.79 -7.00
C ARG A 51 24.48 3.46 -7.63
N PRO A 52 24.44 2.51 -8.59
CA PRO A 52 23.20 2.18 -9.31
C PRO A 52 22.09 1.61 -8.43
N SER A 53 22.43 1.12 -7.23
CA SER A 53 21.48 0.59 -6.25
C SER A 53 20.79 1.67 -5.40
N SER A 54 21.17 2.95 -5.52
CA SER A 54 20.57 4.07 -4.80
C SER A 54 19.07 4.18 -5.09
N SER A 55 18.29 4.61 -4.10
CA SER A 55 16.83 4.57 -4.12
C SER A 55 16.20 5.94 -4.38
N TYR A 56 15.12 5.97 -5.16
CA TYR A 56 14.21 7.12 -5.21
C TYR A 56 13.25 7.07 -4.02
N ASN A 57 13.27 8.11 -3.17
CA ASN A 57 12.39 8.21 -2.01
C ASN A 57 11.31 9.29 -2.26
N LEU A 58 10.05 8.89 -2.14
CA LEU A 58 8.89 9.77 -2.19
C LEU A 58 8.49 10.15 -0.77
N ARG A 59 8.60 11.45 -0.47
CA ARG A 59 8.06 12.05 0.74
C ARG A 59 6.72 12.73 0.43
N ILE A 60 5.69 12.35 1.17
CA ILE A 60 4.38 13.00 1.14
C ILE A 60 4.09 13.52 2.55
N ASP A 61 4.11 14.84 2.71
CA ASP A 61 3.68 15.49 3.95
C ASP A 61 2.18 15.78 3.87
N THR A 62 1.39 15.07 4.69
CA THR A 62 -0.04 15.32 4.85
C THR A 62 -0.30 16.11 6.12
N GLN A 63 -1.34 16.95 6.12
CA GLN A 63 -1.79 17.67 7.32
C GLN A 63 -3.12 17.09 7.81
N PRO A 64 -3.13 15.92 8.47
CA PRO A 64 -4.35 15.43 9.09
C PRO A 64 -4.82 16.45 10.15
N GLU A 65 -6.13 16.56 10.37
CA GLU A 65 -6.76 17.58 11.25
C GLU A 65 -6.22 17.67 12.69
N ARG A 66 -5.35 16.71 13.10
CA ARG A 66 -4.48 16.77 14.29
C ARG A 66 -3.84 18.15 14.51
N ALA A 67 -3.45 18.87 13.44
CA ALA A 67 -2.66 20.09 13.55
C ALA A 67 -3.42 21.33 14.10
N LYS A 68 -4.76 21.34 14.11
CA LYS A 68 -5.54 22.55 14.47
C LYS A 68 -6.18 22.53 15.86
N ASN A 69 -6.32 21.38 16.52
CA ASN A 69 -7.03 21.28 17.80
C ASN A 69 -6.26 20.45 18.84
N LYS A 70 -5.28 21.08 19.52
CA LYS A 70 -4.53 20.51 20.66
C LYS A 70 -5.41 19.99 21.82
N LYS A 71 -6.71 20.31 21.85
CA LYS A 71 -7.63 20.02 22.96
C LYS A 71 -8.58 18.83 22.76
N LYS A 72 -8.69 18.25 21.57
CA LYS A 72 -9.46 17.01 21.35
C LYS A 72 -8.54 15.92 20.80
N LYS A 73 -8.02 15.09 21.70
CA LYS A 73 -7.38 13.80 21.36
C LYS A 73 -8.44 12.82 20.85
N ALA A 74 -9.08 13.13 19.73
CA ALA A 74 -9.82 12.11 18.99
C ALA A 74 -8.77 11.11 18.47
N HIS A 75 -8.95 9.83 18.75
CA HIS A 75 -8.06 8.77 18.29
C HIS A 75 -8.26 8.57 16.77
N ILE A 76 -7.77 9.51 15.96
CA ILE A 76 -7.80 9.39 14.50
C ILE A 76 -6.89 8.21 14.14
N ALA A 77 -7.44 7.25 13.39
CA ALA A 77 -6.69 6.10 12.95
C ALA A 77 -5.47 6.55 12.12
N PRO A 78 -4.28 5.94 12.31
CA PRO A 78 -3.10 6.29 11.54
C PRO A 78 -3.36 6.07 10.05
N LEU A 79 -2.97 7.03 9.21
CA LEU A 79 -3.00 6.88 7.76
C LEU A 79 -2.05 5.75 7.38
N ARG A 80 -2.57 4.81 6.62
CA ARG A 80 -1.83 3.64 6.17
C ARG A 80 -2.53 3.09 4.94
N GLY A 81 -1.79 2.38 4.12
CA GLY A 81 -2.34 1.73 2.96
C GLY A 81 -1.32 0.83 2.31
N ARG A 82 -1.71 0.31 1.15
CA ARG A 82 -0.86 -0.47 0.27
C ARG A 82 -0.93 0.16 -1.12
N VAL A 83 0.19 0.16 -1.81
CA VAL A 83 0.26 0.55 -3.22
C VAL A 83 0.98 -0.55 -3.99
N VAL A 84 0.46 -0.91 -5.15
CA VAL A 84 1.19 -1.77 -6.09
C VAL A 84 1.83 -0.84 -7.09
N LEU A 85 3.17 -0.90 -7.18
CA LEU A 85 3.88 -0.13 -8.19
C LEU A 85 3.84 -0.88 -9.53
N PRO A 86 3.89 -0.16 -10.66
CA PRO A 86 3.89 -0.79 -11.98
C PRO A 86 5.10 -1.72 -12.21
N VAL A 87 6.22 -1.40 -11.56
CA VAL A 87 7.46 -2.16 -11.65
C VAL A 87 7.99 -2.44 -10.25
N ASP A 88 8.36 -3.70 -10.03
CA ASP A 88 9.07 -4.08 -8.82
C ASP A 88 10.54 -3.70 -8.94
N PHE A 89 11.01 -2.81 -8.06
CA PHE A 89 12.39 -2.34 -8.01
C PHE A 89 13.24 -3.08 -6.97
N ARG A 90 12.64 -4.02 -6.22
CA ARG A 90 13.36 -4.78 -5.20
C ARG A 90 14.38 -5.70 -5.88
N PRO A 91 15.56 -5.87 -5.26
CA PRO A 91 16.63 -6.69 -5.84
C PRO A 91 16.29 -8.19 -5.78
N THR A 92 15.46 -8.57 -4.81
CA THR A 92 14.96 -9.93 -4.59
C THR A 92 13.45 -9.86 -4.46
N ALA A 93 12.76 -10.83 -5.05
CA ALA A 93 11.33 -10.99 -4.84
C ALA A 93 11.05 -11.36 -3.38
N ASP A 94 9.98 -10.80 -2.82
CA ASP A 94 9.55 -11.12 -1.46
C ASP A 94 9.08 -12.57 -1.38
N LYS A 95 9.59 -13.30 -0.39
CA LYS A 95 9.13 -14.66 -0.08
C LYS A 95 7.81 -14.61 0.66
N ILE A 96 6.82 -15.35 0.17
CA ILE A 96 5.46 -15.37 0.74
C ILE A 96 5.18 -16.71 1.41
N LEU A 97 4.77 -16.64 2.67
CA LEU A 97 4.19 -17.76 3.42
C LEU A 97 2.67 -17.59 3.53
N VAL A 98 1.94 -18.64 3.19
CA VAL A 98 0.48 -18.70 3.39
C VAL A 98 0.15 -19.80 4.39
N PHE A 99 -0.47 -19.43 5.51
CA PHE A 99 -1.05 -20.40 6.43
C PHE A 99 -2.43 -20.83 5.96
N ALA A 100 -2.57 -22.11 5.62
CA ALA A 100 -3.84 -22.72 5.23
C ALA A 100 -3.88 -24.18 5.71
N LEU A 101 -5.07 -24.67 6.09
CA LEU A 101 -5.21 -26.06 6.52
C LEU A 101 -4.75 -27.02 5.39
N PRO A 102 -3.82 -27.96 5.66
CA PRO A 102 -3.36 -28.91 4.66
C PRO A 102 -4.52 -29.66 3.99
N GLY A 103 -4.50 -29.75 2.66
CA GLY A 103 -5.55 -30.40 1.87
C GLY A 103 -6.84 -29.59 1.66
N SER A 104 -6.97 -28.41 2.26
CA SER A 104 -8.12 -27.53 2.04
C SER A 104 -8.16 -26.91 0.63
N ALA A 105 -9.29 -26.28 0.28
CA ALA A 105 -9.39 -25.50 -0.95
C ALA A 105 -8.38 -24.33 -0.97
N ASP A 106 -8.27 -23.59 0.13
CA ASP A 106 -7.35 -22.46 0.28
C ASP A 106 -5.88 -22.88 0.13
N PHE A 107 -5.51 -24.05 0.67
CA PHE A 107 -4.17 -24.61 0.51
C PHE A 107 -3.83 -24.85 -0.97
N ARG A 108 -4.76 -25.44 -1.73
CA ARG A 108 -4.59 -25.69 -3.17
C ARG A 108 -4.51 -24.40 -3.97
N ILE A 109 -5.32 -23.40 -3.61
CA ILE A 109 -5.29 -22.06 -4.23
C ILE A 109 -3.92 -21.40 -4.01
N ALA A 110 -3.42 -21.43 -2.78
CA ALA A 110 -2.12 -20.86 -2.46
C ALA A 110 -0.97 -21.57 -3.18
N GLN A 111 -1.00 -22.90 -3.23
CA GLN A 111 -0.02 -23.68 -3.99
C GLN A 111 -0.08 -23.36 -5.50
N ALA A 112 -1.27 -23.28 -6.09
CA ALA A 112 -1.45 -22.93 -7.50
C ALA A 112 -0.99 -21.49 -7.82
N ALA A 113 -1.08 -20.57 -6.86
CA ALA A 113 -0.59 -19.21 -6.99
C ALA A 113 0.96 -19.09 -6.95
N GLY A 114 1.65 -20.20 -6.67
CA GLY A 114 3.12 -20.29 -6.63
C GLY A 114 3.72 -19.43 -5.53
N VAL A 115 3.24 -19.61 -4.29
CA VAL A 115 3.88 -19.03 -3.10
C VAL A 115 5.07 -19.88 -2.67
N ASP A 116 6.04 -19.26 -2.00
CA ASP A 116 7.27 -19.93 -1.56
C ASP A 116 7.00 -20.99 -0.50
N TYR A 117 6.05 -20.71 0.40
CA TYR A 117 5.70 -21.59 1.51
C TYR A 117 4.18 -21.64 1.71
N VAL A 118 3.64 -22.84 1.91
CA VAL A 118 2.23 -23.06 2.24
C VAL A 118 2.08 -24.24 3.20
N GLY A 119 1.33 -24.05 4.28
CA GLY A 119 1.09 -25.12 5.26
C GLY A 119 0.27 -24.68 6.46
N GLY A 120 0.05 -25.62 7.36
CA GLY A 120 -0.72 -25.44 8.59
C GLY A 120 0.15 -25.15 9.81
N ALA A 121 -0.26 -25.68 10.96
CA ALA A 121 0.41 -25.48 12.24
C ALA A 121 1.78 -26.19 12.31
N GLU A 122 2.02 -27.19 11.46
CA GLU A 122 3.28 -27.91 11.35
C GLU A 122 4.47 -27.00 10.97
N MET A 123 4.21 -25.88 10.29
CA MET A 123 5.25 -24.92 9.90
C MET A 123 5.58 -23.89 11.00
N PHE A 124 4.82 -23.87 12.11
CA PHE A 124 5.02 -22.86 13.16
C PHE A 124 6.40 -22.97 13.79
N GLN A 125 6.83 -24.19 14.09
CA GLN A 125 8.14 -24.44 14.70
C GLN A 125 9.28 -24.11 13.72
N GLN A 126 9.14 -24.52 12.45
CA GLN A 126 10.11 -24.17 11.38
C GLN A 126 10.30 -22.65 11.23
N LEU A 127 9.21 -21.88 11.38
CA LEU A 127 9.25 -20.42 11.34
C LEU A 127 9.93 -19.81 12.56
N ILE A 128 9.73 -20.40 13.73
CA ILE A 128 10.36 -19.96 14.98
C ILE A 128 11.86 -20.26 14.97
N ASP A 129 12.22 -21.46 14.48
CA ASP A 129 13.60 -21.95 14.43
C ASP A 129 14.42 -21.33 13.28
N GLY A 130 13.76 -20.61 12.37
CA GLY A 130 14.41 -19.90 11.26
C GLY A 130 14.72 -20.78 10.05
N GLU A 131 14.12 -21.96 9.94
CA GLU A 131 14.22 -22.80 8.74
C GLU A 131 13.49 -22.15 7.55
N ILE A 132 12.41 -21.42 7.83
CA ILE A 132 11.67 -20.62 6.86
C ILE A 132 11.70 -19.15 7.26
N GLU A 133 12.04 -18.29 6.31
CA GLU A 133 12.18 -16.84 6.52
C GLU A 133 11.39 -16.10 5.43
N PRO A 134 10.06 -15.95 5.60
CA PRO A 134 9.24 -15.20 4.67
C PRO A 134 9.30 -13.69 4.94
N ASP A 135 9.21 -12.90 3.87
CA ASP A 135 9.06 -11.44 3.93
C ASP A 135 7.60 -11.03 4.13
N LYS A 136 6.66 -11.91 3.76
CA LYS A 136 5.21 -11.68 3.94
C LYS A 136 4.51 -12.94 4.42
N VAL A 137 3.58 -12.76 5.36
CA VAL A 137 2.73 -13.84 5.87
C VAL A 137 1.27 -13.50 5.62
N LEU A 138 0.56 -14.46 5.02
CA LEU A 138 -0.87 -14.44 4.76
C LEU A 138 -1.52 -15.63 5.48
N SER A 139 -2.84 -15.59 5.66
CA SER A 139 -3.57 -16.68 6.30
C SER A 139 -4.96 -16.88 5.71
N SER A 140 -5.43 -18.12 5.68
CA SER A 140 -6.85 -18.40 5.54
C SER A 140 -7.62 -18.04 6.81
N THR A 141 -8.94 -17.83 6.69
CA THR A 141 -9.83 -17.48 7.82
C THR A 141 -9.76 -18.51 8.95
N ASN A 142 -9.69 -19.80 8.62
CA ASN A 142 -9.62 -20.88 9.61
C ASN A 142 -8.25 -20.99 10.34
N MET A 143 -7.17 -20.50 9.74
CA MET A 143 -5.83 -20.57 10.32
C MET A 143 -5.45 -19.35 11.15
N ILE A 144 -6.19 -18.24 11.04
CA ILE A 144 -5.82 -16.99 11.73
C ILE A 144 -5.82 -17.13 13.26
N GLY A 145 -6.73 -17.94 13.82
CA GLY A 145 -6.82 -18.22 15.25
C GLY A 145 -5.55 -18.92 15.78
N PRO A 146 -5.22 -20.12 15.26
CA PRO A 146 -3.98 -20.83 15.60
C PRO A 146 -2.69 -20.02 15.38
N VAL A 147 -2.62 -19.24 14.29
CA VAL A 147 -1.49 -18.35 14.00
C VAL A 147 -1.39 -17.26 15.08
N THR A 148 -2.51 -16.65 15.47
CA THR A 148 -2.53 -15.59 16.49
C THR A 148 -2.18 -16.13 17.88
N SER A 149 -2.68 -17.31 18.25
CA SER A 149 -2.40 -17.87 19.58
C SER A 149 -0.93 -18.23 19.76
N THR A 150 -0.28 -18.71 18.71
CA THR A 150 1.07 -19.29 18.81
C THR A 150 2.16 -18.29 18.39
N LEU A 151 1.94 -17.58 17.28
CA LEU A 151 2.98 -16.79 16.62
C LEU A 151 2.88 -15.28 16.88
N ALA A 152 1.87 -14.78 17.61
CA ALA A 152 1.70 -13.35 17.84
C ALA A 152 2.93 -12.67 18.47
N ARG A 153 3.61 -13.34 19.42
CA ARG A 153 4.82 -12.80 20.07
C ARG A 153 6.03 -12.78 19.12
N PHE A 154 6.06 -13.63 18.11
CA PHE A 154 7.14 -13.73 17.14
C PHE A 154 6.92 -12.84 15.91
N LEU A 155 5.74 -12.90 15.30
CA LEU A 155 5.39 -12.16 14.08
C LEU A 155 4.99 -10.71 14.36
N GLY A 156 4.49 -10.40 15.56
CA GLY A 156 4.08 -9.05 15.95
C GLY A 156 5.22 -8.02 15.85
N PRO A 157 6.35 -8.22 16.56
CA PRO A 157 7.49 -7.32 16.51
C PRO A 157 8.12 -7.20 15.11
N LYS A 158 8.09 -8.27 14.32
CA LYS A 158 8.57 -8.28 12.92
C LYS A 158 7.62 -7.60 11.94
N GLY A 159 6.41 -7.23 12.38
CA GLY A 159 5.40 -6.61 11.51
C GLY A 159 4.75 -7.57 10.49
N LEU A 160 5.08 -8.86 10.56
CA LEU A 160 4.65 -9.91 9.63
C LEU A 160 3.28 -10.50 9.98
N MET A 161 2.72 -10.18 11.14
CA MET A 161 1.46 -10.77 11.60
C MET A 161 0.31 -10.54 10.59
N PRO A 162 -0.31 -11.62 10.04
CA PRO A 162 -1.46 -11.47 9.17
C PRO A 162 -2.64 -10.91 9.97
N THR A 163 -3.36 -9.95 9.39
CA THR A 163 -4.56 -9.37 10.03
C THR A 163 -5.63 -9.08 8.98
N ALA A 164 -6.89 -9.38 9.30
CA ALA A 164 -8.02 -9.07 8.43
C ALA A 164 -8.10 -7.55 8.14
N ARG A 165 -7.75 -6.71 9.12
CA ARG A 165 -7.71 -5.24 8.97
C ARG A 165 -6.65 -4.74 7.97
N ARG A 166 -5.65 -5.56 7.61
CA ARG A 166 -4.67 -5.26 6.55
C ARG A 166 -4.99 -5.98 5.25
N GLY A 167 -6.11 -6.72 5.16
CA GLY A 167 -6.45 -7.51 3.99
C GLY A 167 -5.50 -8.69 3.76
N LEU A 168 -4.86 -9.22 4.82
CA LEU A 168 -3.92 -10.35 4.71
C LEU A 168 -4.56 -11.69 5.11
N VAL A 169 -5.87 -11.68 5.31
CA VAL A 169 -6.67 -12.86 5.67
C VAL A 169 -7.83 -12.95 4.71
N GLY A 170 -8.04 -14.11 4.10
CA GLY A 170 -9.13 -14.34 3.16
C GLY A 170 -9.29 -15.82 2.83
N GLU A 171 -10.27 -16.13 1.99
CA GLU A 171 -10.61 -17.48 1.56
C GLU A 171 -11.00 -17.49 0.07
N GLY A 172 -10.88 -18.64 -0.59
CA GLY A 172 -11.25 -18.78 -2.00
C GLY A 172 -10.54 -17.78 -2.92
N GLU A 173 -11.30 -17.12 -3.80
CA GLU A 173 -10.77 -16.12 -4.73
C GLU A 173 -10.19 -14.89 -4.03
N MET A 174 -10.71 -14.52 -2.86
CA MET A 174 -10.15 -13.41 -2.08
C MET A 174 -8.71 -13.71 -1.68
N LEU A 175 -8.42 -14.94 -1.27
CA LEU A 175 -7.05 -15.36 -0.94
C LEU A 175 -6.13 -15.29 -2.16
N ALA A 176 -6.59 -15.75 -3.34
CA ALA A 176 -5.81 -15.66 -4.57
C ALA A 176 -5.45 -14.21 -4.93
N ASN A 177 -6.41 -13.29 -4.79
CA ASN A 177 -6.20 -11.86 -5.02
C ASN A 177 -5.20 -11.26 -4.02
N ILE A 178 -5.31 -11.61 -2.74
CA ILE A 178 -4.39 -11.15 -1.70
C ILE A 178 -2.97 -11.62 -2.00
N ILE A 179 -2.78 -12.87 -2.43
CA ILE A 179 -1.46 -13.41 -2.80
C ILE A 179 -0.87 -12.62 -3.97
N ARG A 180 -1.67 -12.36 -5.00
CA ARG A 180 -1.23 -11.57 -6.17
C ARG A 180 -0.82 -10.16 -5.77
N GLU A 181 -1.61 -9.49 -4.93
CA GLU A 181 -1.29 -8.16 -4.42
C GLU A 181 -0.07 -8.17 -3.49
N ALA A 182 0.13 -9.23 -2.72
CA ALA A 182 1.29 -9.36 -1.84
C ALA A 182 2.60 -9.45 -2.63
N LYS A 183 2.64 -10.07 -3.81
CA LYS A 183 3.87 -10.16 -4.62
C LYS A 183 4.42 -8.79 -5.06
N GLY A 184 3.56 -7.81 -5.34
CA GLY A 184 3.98 -6.48 -5.83
C GLY A 184 3.65 -5.28 -4.93
N GLY A 185 2.90 -5.51 -3.85
CA GLY A 185 2.41 -4.43 -2.98
C GLY A 185 3.45 -3.92 -1.99
N LEU A 186 3.55 -2.61 -1.84
CA LEU A 186 4.30 -1.93 -0.80
C LEU A 186 3.34 -1.37 0.24
N ASP A 187 3.57 -1.70 1.50
CA ASP A 187 2.81 -1.16 2.62
C ASP A 187 3.42 0.18 3.05
N TRP A 188 2.59 1.20 3.20
CA TRP A 188 3.02 2.52 3.69
C TRP A 188 2.23 2.90 4.94
N ARG A 189 2.86 3.71 5.79
CA ARG A 189 2.26 4.23 7.02
C ARG A 189 2.75 5.64 7.25
N ALA A 190 1.83 6.55 7.53
CA ALA A 190 2.20 7.89 7.98
C ALA A 190 2.69 7.84 9.43
N ASN A 191 3.70 8.66 9.73
CA ASN A 191 4.10 8.95 11.09
C ASN A 191 3.05 9.82 11.82
N ASP A 192 3.29 10.14 13.08
CA ASP A 192 2.33 10.93 13.87
C ASP A 192 2.12 12.36 13.35
N ASP A 193 3.08 12.89 12.61
CA ASP A 193 3.04 14.22 11.98
C ASP A 193 2.33 14.20 10.62
N GLY A 194 1.93 13.03 10.11
CA GLY A 194 1.29 12.89 8.80
C GLY A 194 2.28 12.78 7.62
N ARG A 195 3.57 12.57 7.88
CA ARG A 195 4.58 12.30 6.85
C ARG A 195 4.60 10.83 6.46
N ILE A 196 4.64 10.59 5.16
CA ILE A 196 4.85 9.29 4.54
C ILE A 196 6.18 9.36 3.80
N ASP A 197 7.12 8.48 4.14
CA ASP A 197 8.36 8.26 3.40
C ASP A 197 8.31 6.86 2.80
N MET A 198 8.56 6.73 1.50
CA MET A 198 8.48 5.45 0.80
C MET A 198 9.47 5.39 -0.35
N ILE A 199 10.16 4.26 -0.49
CA ILE A 199 10.99 4.01 -1.67
C ILE A 199 10.07 3.61 -2.84
N ILE A 200 10.22 4.29 -3.97
CA ILE A 200 9.40 4.08 -5.17
C ILE A 200 10.18 3.53 -6.36
N GLY A 201 11.50 3.40 -6.23
CA GLY A 201 12.35 2.93 -7.31
C GLY A 201 13.83 2.91 -6.93
N ARG A 202 14.65 2.38 -7.83
CA ARG A 202 16.12 2.47 -7.77
C ARG A 202 16.65 3.21 -8.99
N VAL A 203 17.82 3.84 -8.87
CA VAL A 203 18.42 4.65 -9.93
C VAL A 203 18.67 3.85 -11.22
N ASN A 204 18.92 2.55 -11.10
CA ASN A 204 19.12 1.65 -12.24
C ASN A 204 17.84 1.34 -13.05
N ILE A 205 16.63 1.63 -12.56
CA ILE A 205 15.39 1.40 -13.32
C ILE A 205 15.19 2.48 -14.39
N SER A 206 14.70 2.12 -15.57
CA SER A 206 14.43 3.09 -16.65
C SER A 206 13.50 4.23 -16.17
N ILE A 207 13.83 5.47 -16.53
CA ILE A 207 13.04 6.66 -16.15
C ILE A 207 11.60 6.55 -16.69
N ASN A 208 11.41 6.00 -17.89
CA ASN A 208 10.08 5.79 -18.45
C ASN A 208 9.24 4.83 -17.60
N LEU A 209 9.88 3.82 -17.00
CA LEU A 209 9.21 2.87 -16.11
C LEU A 209 8.88 3.49 -14.74
N LEU A 210 9.67 4.46 -14.27
CA LEU A 210 9.39 5.24 -13.06
C LEU A 210 8.17 6.16 -13.27
N LEU A 211 8.03 6.75 -14.46
CA LEU A 211 7.07 7.80 -14.74
C LEU A 211 5.74 7.34 -15.34
N LEU A 212 5.65 6.08 -15.78
CA LEU A 212 4.53 5.46 -16.53
C LEU A 212 3.28 6.34 -16.57
N SER A 213 3.25 7.20 -17.59
CA SER A 213 2.16 8.13 -17.91
C SER A 213 1.05 7.46 -18.73
N ASP A 214 1.20 6.18 -19.07
CA ASP A 214 0.26 5.41 -19.89
C ASP A 214 -0.34 4.26 -19.07
N ILE A 215 -1.30 4.61 -18.21
CA ILE A 215 -2.33 3.67 -17.78
C ILE A 215 -3.64 4.23 -18.32
N GLY A 216 -3.97 3.80 -19.54
CA GLY A 216 -5.32 3.87 -20.10
C GLY A 216 -6.23 2.81 -19.49
#